data_AF-A0A2W5AXZ1-F1
#
_entry.id   AF-A0A2W5AXZ1-F1
#
_cell.length_a   1.000
_cell.length_b   1.000
_cell.length_c   1.000
_cell.angle_alpha   90.00
_cell.angle_beta   90.00
_cell.angle_gamma   90.00
#
_symmetry.space_group_name_H-M   'P 1'
#
loop_
_entity.id
_entity.type
_entity.pdbx_description
1 polymer ?
#
loop_
_entity_poly.entity_id
_entity_poly.type
_entity_poly.pdbx_seq_one_letter_code
_entity_poly.pdbx_strand_id
1 'polypeptide(L)' 'GSTETRNQPWDEVTLISGDVIVFGGPKRLAFHGVPQTRPETLPDGCGLKEGRINITFRQLDDR' A
#
# COMPACT_ATOMS: atom_id res chain seq x y z
N GLY A 1 -10.04 -1.63 2.99
CA GLY A 1 -11.14 -1.91 3.94
C GLY A 1 -11.93 -0.65 4.22
N SER A 2 -12.95 -0.72 5.09
CA SER A 2 -13.70 0.47 5.51
C SER A 2 -12.95 1.25 6.60
N THR A 3 -13.51 2.38 7.03
CA THR A 3 -13.04 3.12 8.22
C THR A 3 -13.57 2.53 9.54
N GLU A 4 -14.47 1.55 9.47
CA GLU A 4 -15.19 1.01 10.63
C GLU A 4 -14.69 -0.37 11.02
N THR A 5 -14.37 -1.23 10.04
CA THR A 5 -13.96 -2.62 10.31
C THR A 5 -12.78 -3.05 9.43
N ARG A 6 -11.99 -3.99 9.96
CA ARG A 6 -10.90 -4.67 9.24
C ARG A 6 -11.37 -5.81 8.34
N ASN A 7 -12.63 -6.22 8.47
CA ASN A 7 -13.19 -7.40 7.81
C ASN A 7 -13.77 -7.03 6.44
N GLN A 8 -14.20 -8.06 5.70
CA GLN A 8 -14.85 -7.89 4.41
C GLN A 8 -16.14 -7.06 4.54
N PRO A 9 -16.52 -6.32 3.48
CA PRO A 9 -15.84 -6.23 2.19
C PRO A 9 -14.61 -5.29 2.21
N TRP A 10 -13.57 -5.66 1.48
CA TRP A 10 -12.40 -4.82 1.23
C TRP A 10 -12.14 -4.65 -0.26
N ASP A 11 -11.59 -3.50 -0.63
CA ASP A 11 -11.04 -3.27 -1.96
C ASP A 11 -9.70 -4.01 -2.08
N GLU A 12 -9.61 -4.93 -3.04
CA GLU A 12 -8.35 -5.58 -3.39
C GLU A 12 -7.65 -4.78 -4.48
N VAL A 13 -6.44 -4.32 -4.19
CA VAL A 13 -5.62 -3.54 -5.11
C VAL A 13 -4.27 -4.22 -5.27
N THR A 14 -3.94 -4.62 -6.50
CA THR A 14 -2.59 -5.09 -6.84
C THR A 14 -1.71 -3.88 -7.10
N LEU A 15 -0.56 -3.82 -6.42
CA LEU A 15 0.47 -2.79 -6.66
C LEU A 15 1.73 -3.45 -7.21
N ILE A 16 2.18 -3.00 -8.37
CA ILE A 16 3.43 -3.41 -9.00
C ILE A 16 4.54 -2.39 -8.73
N SER A 17 5.77 -2.72 -9.11
CA SER A 17 6.90 -1.80 -8.96
C SER A 17 6.68 -0.53 -9.77
N GLY A 18 6.75 0.63 -9.11
CA GLY A 18 6.51 1.95 -9.70
C GLY A 18 5.12 2.53 -9.41
N ASP A 19 4.18 1.71 -8.90
CA ASP A 19 2.83 2.20 -8.59
C ASP A 19 2.80 3.13 -7.38
N VAL A 20 1.88 4.09 -7.43
CA VAL A 20 1.53 4.96 -6.31
C VAL A 20 0.05 4.80 -6.00
N ILE A 21 -0.26 4.56 -4.73
CA ILE A 21 -1.63 4.60 -4.21
C ILE A 21 -1.79 5.82 -3.30
N VAL A 22 -2.89 6.55 -3.48
CA VAL A 22 -3.25 7.71 -2.66
C VAL A 22 -4.63 7.48 -2.08
N PHE A 23 -4.76 7.62 -0.75
CA PHE A 23 -6.04 7.58 -0.06
C PHE A 23 -6.09 8.66 1.02
N GLY A 24 -7.21 9.38 1.05
CA GLY A 24 -7.43 10.54 1.91
C GLY A 24 -8.91 10.84 2.06
N GLY A 25 -9.26 12.00 2.61
CA GLY A 25 -10.66 12.38 2.85
C GLY A 25 -11.42 11.29 3.63
N PRO A 26 -12.60 10.83 3.16
CA PRO A 26 -13.37 9.77 3.82
C PRO A 26 -12.60 8.44 4.02
N LYS A 27 -11.53 8.19 3.25
CA LYS A 27 -10.72 6.97 3.36
C LYS A 27 -9.42 7.19 4.14
N ARG A 28 -9.19 8.38 4.71
CA ARG A 28 -7.94 8.73 5.42
C ARG A 28 -7.62 7.78 6.58
N LEU A 29 -8.64 7.23 7.22
CA LEU A 29 -8.55 6.30 8.35
C LEU A 29 -8.97 4.88 7.96
N ALA A 30 -9.03 4.56 6.66
CA ALA A 30 -9.42 3.23 6.21
C ALA A 30 -8.42 2.18 6.68
N PHE A 31 -8.91 1.05 7.16
CA PHE A 31 -8.07 -0.12 7.41
C PHE A 31 -7.50 -0.64 6.08
N HIS A 32 -6.19 -0.81 6.04
CA HIS A 32 -5.44 -1.32 4.90
C HIS A 32 -4.19 -2.08 5.35
N GLY A 33 -3.67 -2.93 4.48
CA GLY A 33 -2.49 -3.74 4.74
C GLY A 33 -2.09 -4.50 3.48
N VAL A 34 -0.91 -5.12 3.52
CA VAL A 34 -0.42 -5.98 2.44
C VAL A 34 -0.53 -7.43 2.93
N PRO A 35 -1.55 -8.20 2.50
CA PRO A 35 -1.74 -9.57 2.97
C PRO A 35 -0.68 -10.53 2.41
N GLN A 36 -0.15 -10.25 1.22
CA GLN A 36 0.85 -11.10 0.57
C GLN A 36 1.68 -10.29 -0.44
N THR A 37 2.95 -10.68 -0.60
CA THR A 37 3.81 -10.31 -1.74
C THR A 37 3.90 -11.49 -2.72
N ARG A 38 4.03 -11.21 -4.03
CA ARG A 38 4.23 -12.25 -5.05
C ARG A 38 5.73 -12.44 -5.32
N PRO A 39 6.26 -13.67 -5.31
CA PRO A 39 7.66 -13.93 -5.62
C PRO A 39 7.92 -13.67 -7.11
N GLU A 40 9.20 -13.49 -7.48
CA GLU A 40 9.65 -13.42 -8.88
C GLU A 40 9.02 -12.28 -9.71
N THR A 41 8.58 -11.19 -9.06
CA THR A 41 8.02 -10.00 -9.72
C THR A 41 8.92 -8.75 -9.63
N LEU A 42 10.20 -8.92 -9.27
CA LEU A 42 11.17 -7.82 -9.21
C LEU A 42 11.60 -7.40 -10.63
N PRO A 43 11.54 -6.12 -10.99
CA PRO A 43 12.01 -5.65 -12.29
C PRO A 43 13.53 -5.76 -12.41
N ASP A 44 14.00 -6.10 -13.60
CA ASP A 44 15.43 -6.09 -13.92
C ASP A 44 16.04 -4.71 -13.67
N GLY A 45 17.23 -4.69 -13.05
CA GLY A 45 17.97 -3.46 -12.80
C GLY A 45 17.42 -2.57 -11.68
N CYS A 46 16.39 -2.98 -10.93
CA CYS A 46 15.85 -2.17 -9.83
C CYS A 46 16.75 -2.13 -8.57
N GLY A 47 17.84 -2.90 -8.55
CA GLY A 47 18.86 -2.86 -7.48
C GLY A 47 18.54 -3.64 -6.21
N LEU A 48 17.39 -4.32 -6.12
CA LEU A 48 17.03 -5.18 -4.99
C LEU A 48 17.35 -6.65 -5.31
N LYS A 49 17.83 -7.40 -4.30
CA LYS A 49 18.01 -8.86 -4.40
C LYS A 49 16.70 -9.62 -4.25
N GLU A 50 15.85 -9.17 -3.33
CA GLU A 50 14.54 -9.75 -3.03
C GLU A 50 13.65 -8.73 -2.29
N GLY A 51 12.35 -9.01 -2.23
CA GLY A 51 11.38 -8.25 -1.44
C GLY A 51 10.70 -7.08 -2.16
N ARG A 52 10.09 -6.19 -1.38
CA ARG A 52 9.32 -5.02 -1.83
C ARG A 52 9.57 -3.84 -0.89
N ILE A 53 9.91 -2.68 -1.44
CA ILE A 53 10.00 -1.41 -0.70
C ILE A 53 8.69 -0.64 -0.84
N ASN A 54 8.22 -0.07 0.26
CA ASN A 54 7.08 0.85 0.29
C ASN A 54 7.51 2.16 0.94
N ILE A 55 7.27 3.28 0.26
CA ILE A 55 7.55 4.62 0.80
C ILE A 55 6.21 5.30 1.05
N THR A 56 5.91 5.59 2.32
CA THR A 56 4.66 6.24 2.71
C THR A 56 4.90 7.70 3.06
N PHE A 57 4.23 8.59 2.34
CA PHE A 57 4.21 10.02 2.63
C PHE A 57 2.99 10.38 3.46
N ARG A 58 3.18 11.23 4.48
CA ARG A 58 2.09 11.84 5.24
C ARG A 58 2.53 13.20 5.73
N GLN A 59 1.62 14.18 5.65
CA GLN A 59 1.77 15.42 6.40
C GLN A 59 1.26 15.21 7.83
N LEU A 60 1.99 15.77 8.78
CA LEU A 60 1.55 15.93 10.15
C LEU A 60 1.13 17.40 10.30
N ASP A 61 0.09 17.66 11.09
CA ASP A 61 -0.27 19.04 11.40
C ASP A 61 0.86 19.70 12.20
N ASP A 62 1.14 20.95 11.87
CA ASP A 62 2.22 21.78 12.40
C ASP A 62 1.94 22.31 13.82
N ARG A 63 0.98 21.69 14.56
CA ARG A 63 0.65 22.04 15.94
C ARG A 63 1.46 21.25 16.94
#